data_AF-A0A352JM59-F1
#
_entry.id   AF-A0A352JM59-F1
#
_cell.length_a   1.000
_cell.length_b   1.000
_cell.length_c   1.000
_cell.angle_alpha   90.00
_cell.angle_beta   90.00
_cell.angle_gamma   90.00
#
_symmetry.space_group_name_H-M   'P 1'
#
loop_
_entity.id
_entity.type
_entity.pdbx_description
1 polymer ?
#
loop_
_entity_poly.entity_id
_entity_poly.type
_entity_poly.pdbx_seq_one_letter_code
_entity_poly.pdbx_strand_id
1 'polypeptide(L)'
;MSSVESSLKKFSEHVDEYLWVQLQCCEEQILKLTGTNRVEDVSELLAEMNSLLDQFYGEYEEMYELYRYRMFIDPVTGSITIIQGEEIDVDVRLWAELGRTNDWSEDDDLNEDGEDEPLDE
;
A
#
# COMPACT_ATOMS: atom_id res chain seq x y z
N MET A 1 -49.86 7.61 8.75
CA MET A 1 -48.49 8.12 8.54
C MET A 1 -47.39 7.12 8.96
N SER A 2 -47.69 5.92 9.48
CA SER A 2 -46.68 4.99 10.02
C SER A 2 -46.00 4.06 9.01
N SER A 3 -46.58 3.83 7.82
CA SER A 3 -46.01 2.91 6.83
C SER A 3 -44.76 3.44 6.15
N VAL A 4 -44.61 4.77 6.04
CA VAL A 4 -43.50 5.42 5.35
C VAL A 4 -42.26 5.48 6.26
N GLU A 5 -42.45 5.82 7.53
CA GLU A 5 -41.37 5.78 8.55
C GLU A 5 -40.79 4.37 8.72
N SER A 6 -41.64 3.34 8.70
CA SER A 6 -41.17 1.95 8.76
C SER A 6 -40.36 1.53 7.53
N SER A 7 -40.67 2.05 6.34
CA SER A 7 -39.92 1.72 5.11
C SER A 7 -38.61 2.49 5.02
N LEU A 8 -38.59 3.76 5.43
CA LEU A 8 -37.37 4.57 5.52
C LEU A 8 -36.37 3.98 6.51
N LYS A 9 -36.86 3.52 7.67
CA LYS A 9 -36.01 2.87 8.67
C LYS A 9 -35.39 1.56 8.18
N LYS A 10 -36.17 0.73 7.48
CA LYS A 10 -35.64 -0.51 6.89
C LYS A 10 -34.64 -0.24 5.78
N PHE A 11 -34.86 0.82 5.01
CA PHE A 11 -33.93 1.25 3.97
C PHE A 11 -32.61 1.75 4.56
N SER A 12 -32.66 2.56 5.61
CA SER A 12 -31.44 3.00 6.30
C SER A 12 -30.68 1.81 6.91
N GLU A 13 -31.37 0.88 7.56
CA GLU A 13 -30.74 -0.34 8.11
C GLU A 13 -30.02 -1.17 7.02
N HIS A 14 -30.60 -1.29 5.82
CA HIS A 14 -29.94 -1.99 4.69
C HIS A 14 -28.73 -1.22 4.13
N VAL A 15 -28.80 0.11 4.10
CA VAL A 15 -27.68 0.95 3.65
C VAL A 15 -26.52 0.84 4.63
N ASP A 16 -26.79 0.90 5.93
CA ASP A 16 -25.76 0.76 6.97
C ASP A 16 -25.09 -0.62 6.91
N GLU A 17 -25.88 -1.69 6.72
CA GLU A 17 -25.35 -3.05 6.54
C GLU A 17 -24.47 -3.16 5.28
N TYR A 18 -24.90 -2.55 4.17
CA TYR A 18 -24.11 -2.53 2.94
C TYR A 18 -22.79 -1.78 3.11
N LEU A 19 -22.81 -0.60 3.72
CA LEU A 19 -21.61 0.20 3.99
C LEU A 19 -20.64 -0.53 4.92
N TRP A 20 -21.16 -1.25 5.91
CA TRP A 20 -20.34 -2.07 6.81
C TRP A 20 -19.63 -3.20 6.06
N VAL A 21 -20.33 -3.88 5.15
CA VAL A 21 -19.74 -4.92 4.30
C VAL A 21 -18.65 -4.33 3.39
N GLN A 22 -18.88 -3.16 2.79
CA GLN A 22 -17.86 -2.50 1.98
C GLN A 22 -16.61 -2.17 2.80
N LEU A 23 -16.79 -1.64 4.00
CA LEU A 23 -15.69 -1.31 4.92
C LEU A 23 -14.85 -2.56 5.23
N GLN A 24 -15.49 -3.68 5.56
CA GLN A 24 -14.79 -4.96 5.76
C GLN A 24 -14.07 -5.46 4.50
N CYS A 25 -14.67 -5.30 3.32
CA CYS A 25 -14.00 -5.65 2.06
C CYS A 25 -12.77 -4.78 1.78
N CYS A 26 -12.79 -3.50 2.13
CA CYS A 26 -11.63 -2.61 2.04
C CYS A 26 -10.55 -3.03 3.04
N GLU A 27 -10.90 -3.31 4.31
CA GLU A 27 -9.95 -3.78 5.34
C GLU A 27 -9.20 -5.02 4.86
N GLU A 28 -9.94 -6.01 4.36
CA GLU A 28 -9.34 -7.24 3.84
C GLU A 28 -8.39 -7.00 2.66
N GLN A 29 -8.68 -6.01 1.80
CA GLN A 29 -7.82 -5.67 0.67
C GLN A 29 -6.54 -4.98 1.14
N ILE A 30 -6.63 -4.08 2.13
CA ILE A 30 -5.48 -3.41 2.74
C ILE A 30 -4.53 -4.44 3.35
N LEU A 31 -5.06 -5.40 4.12
CA LEU A 31 -4.27 -6.49 4.72
C LEU A 31 -3.61 -7.42 3.68
N LYS A 32 -4.11 -7.45 2.45
CA LYS A 32 -3.57 -8.26 1.34
C LYS A 32 -2.57 -7.48 0.48
N LEU A 33 -2.29 -6.21 0.79
CA LEU A 33 -1.32 -5.42 0.03
C LEU A 33 0.08 -6.02 0.10
N THR A 34 0.77 -5.97 -1.03
CA THR A 34 2.12 -6.50 -1.22
C THR A 34 2.98 -5.49 -1.98
N GLY A 35 4.30 -5.73 -2.04
CA GLY A 35 5.24 -4.84 -2.73
C GLY A 35 5.05 -4.76 -4.25
N THR A 36 4.14 -5.53 -4.84
CA THR A 36 3.87 -5.49 -6.28
C THR A 36 2.67 -4.60 -6.63
N ASN A 37 1.90 -4.14 -5.64
CA ASN A 37 0.77 -3.25 -5.85
C ASN A 37 1.25 -1.87 -6.32
N ARG A 38 0.55 -1.27 -7.29
CA ARG A 38 0.86 0.09 -7.73
C ARG A 38 0.45 1.08 -6.65
N VAL A 39 1.28 2.11 -6.46
CA VAL A 39 0.98 3.19 -5.49
C VAL A 39 -0.38 3.83 -5.75
N GLU A 40 -0.76 4.00 -7.01
CA GLU A 40 -2.06 4.55 -7.42
C GLU A 40 -3.22 3.69 -6.87
N ASP A 41 -3.18 2.37 -7.12
CA ASP A 41 -4.18 1.42 -6.64
C ASP A 41 -4.28 1.42 -5.11
N VAL A 42 -3.13 1.49 -4.41
CA VAL A 42 -3.10 1.59 -2.94
C VAL A 42 -3.74 2.90 -2.47
N SER A 43 -3.39 4.02 -3.11
CA SER A 43 -3.92 5.33 -2.72
C SER A 43 -5.44 5.45 -2.95
N GLU A 44 -5.96 4.85 -4.02
CA GLU A 44 -7.39 4.78 -4.31
C GLU A 44 -8.13 3.94 -3.27
N LEU A 45 -7.60 2.76 -2.93
CA LEU A 45 -8.17 1.89 -1.90
C LEU A 45 -8.24 2.59 -0.53
N LEU A 46 -7.17 3.30 -0.14
CA LEU A 46 -7.16 4.04 1.12
C LEU A 46 -8.10 5.25 1.11
N ALA A 47 -8.27 5.90 -0.04
CA ALA A 47 -9.23 6.99 -0.19
C ALA A 47 -10.68 6.48 -0.08
N GLU A 48 -11.00 5.36 -0.70
CA GLU A 48 -12.30 4.69 -0.57
C GLU A 48 -12.58 4.31 0.89
N MET A 49 -11.61 3.68 1.55
CA MET A 49 -11.69 3.34 2.97
C MET A 49 -11.95 4.55 3.86
N ASN A 50 -11.18 5.63 3.69
CA ASN A 50 -11.36 6.85 4.46
C ASN A 50 -12.70 7.53 4.20
N SER A 51 -13.25 7.41 2.98
CA SER A 51 -14.59 7.91 2.67
C SER A 51 -15.69 7.10 3.35
N LEU A 52 -15.52 5.78 3.50
CA LEU A 52 -16.45 4.94 4.26
C LEU A 52 -16.39 5.25 5.75
N LEU A 53 -15.18 5.40 6.30
CA LEU A 53 -14.97 5.79 7.70
C LEU A 53 -15.57 7.17 8.01
N ASP A 54 -15.51 8.12 7.08
CA ASP A 54 -16.14 9.43 7.22
C ASP A 54 -17.68 9.32 7.31
N GLN A 55 -18.30 8.38 6.61
CA GLN A 55 -19.75 8.15 6.72
C GLN A 55 -20.16 7.59 8.09
N PHE A 56 -19.32 6.79 8.73
CA PHE A 56 -19.59 6.22 10.06
C PHE A 56 -19.19 7.14 11.21
N TYR A 57 -18.05 7.82 11.07
CA TYR A 57 -17.38 8.53 12.16
C TYR A 57 -17.10 10.00 11.87
N GLY A 58 -17.50 10.56 10.72
CA GLY A 58 -17.19 11.94 10.34
C GLY A 58 -17.77 13.00 11.29
N GLU A 59 -18.86 12.68 12.01
CA GLU A 59 -19.39 13.53 13.08
C GLU A 59 -18.60 13.41 14.40
N TYR A 60 -17.77 12.38 14.53
CA TYR A 60 -16.96 12.05 15.70
C TYR A 60 -15.46 12.15 15.35
N GLU A 61 -14.95 13.37 15.24
CA GLU A 61 -13.58 13.67 14.78
C GLU A 61 -12.50 12.79 15.45
N GLU A 62 -12.57 12.60 16.77
CA GLU A 62 -11.63 11.74 17.50
C GLU A 62 -11.66 10.28 17.03
N MET A 63 -12.85 9.73 16.74
CA MET A 63 -13.00 8.37 16.23
C MET A 63 -12.54 8.28 14.78
N TYR A 64 -12.89 9.26 13.95
CA TYR A 64 -12.41 9.31 12.57
C TYR A 64 -10.88 9.36 12.52
N GLU A 65 -10.24 10.20 13.32
CA GLU A 65 -8.78 10.31 13.40
C GLU A 65 -8.11 9.03 13.90
N LEU A 66 -8.76 8.28 14.79
CA LEU A 66 -8.27 7.00 15.29
C LEU A 66 -8.29 5.91 14.21
N TYR A 67 -9.31 5.89 13.35
CA TYR A 67 -9.49 4.85 12.34
C TYR A 67 -9.00 5.22 10.95
N ARG A 68 -8.74 6.49 10.66
CA ARG A 68 -8.31 6.91 9.32
C ARG A 68 -6.96 6.31 8.95
N TYR A 69 -6.84 6.00 7.67
CA TYR A 69 -5.64 5.48 7.05
C TYR A 69 -4.77 6.61 6.51
N ARG A 70 -3.47 6.52 6.78
CA ARG A 70 -2.45 7.43 6.27
C ARG A 70 -1.36 6.62 5.57
N MET A 71 -0.93 7.08 4.40
CA MET A 71 0.11 6.44 3.61
C MET A 71 1.38 7.30 3.61
N PHE A 72 2.52 6.67 3.86
CA PHE A 72 3.84 7.25 3.76
C PHE A 72 4.63 6.46 2.71
N ILE A 73 5.30 7.19 1.82
CA ILE A 73 6.15 6.60 0.77
C ILE A 73 7.57 7.06 1.05
N ASP A 74 8.49 6.11 1.24
CA ASP A 74 9.92 6.41 1.28
C ASP A 74 10.40 6.69 -0.15
N PRO A 75 10.85 7.93 -0.47
CA PRO A 75 11.29 8.26 -1.82
C PRO A 75 12.60 7.57 -2.22
N VAL A 76 13.37 7.03 -1.27
CA VAL A 76 14.66 6.38 -1.53
C VAL A 76 14.47 4.90 -1.85
N THR A 77 13.65 4.20 -1.07
CA THR A 77 13.44 2.75 -1.22
C THR A 77 12.17 2.41 -2.00
N GLY A 78 11.27 3.37 -2.18
CA GLY A 78 9.93 3.15 -2.71
C GLY A 78 9.01 2.41 -1.74
N SER A 79 9.43 2.14 -0.50
CA SER A 79 8.61 1.41 0.46
C SER A 79 7.36 2.19 0.84
N ILE A 80 6.25 1.47 1.00
CA ILE A 80 4.97 2.03 1.40
C ILE A 80 4.69 1.59 2.84
N THR A 81 4.50 2.57 3.72
CA THR A 81 4.03 2.34 5.09
C THR A 81 2.63 2.91 5.23
N ILE A 82 1.69 2.08 5.65
CA ILE A 82 0.31 2.45 5.92
C ILE A 82 0.09 2.41 7.43
N ILE A 83 -0.47 3.48 7.96
CA ILE A 83 -0.72 3.70 9.38
C ILE A 83 -2.22 3.91 9.57
N GLN A 84 -2.80 3.24 10.56
CA GLN A 84 -4.16 3.45 11.03
C GLN A 84 -4.11 4.14 12.40
N GLY A 85 -4.60 5.38 12.49
CA GLY A 85 -4.49 6.16 13.73
C GLY A 85 -3.04 6.40 14.15
N GLU A 86 -2.60 5.69 15.19
CA GLU A 86 -1.22 5.69 15.71
C GLU A 86 -0.47 4.37 15.47
N GLU A 87 -1.14 3.33 14.94
CA GLU A 87 -0.56 2.00 14.73
C GLU A 87 -0.13 1.79 13.28
N ILE A 88 1.01 1.15 13.07
CA ILE A 88 1.44 0.71 11.73
C ILE A 88 0.60 -0.51 11.38
N ASP A 89 -0.33 -0.34 10.45
CA ASP A 89 -1.23 -1.41 10.02
C ASP A 89 -0.55 -2.27 8.93
N VAL A 90 0.20 -1.65 8.01
CA VAL A 90 0.91 -2.37 6.95
C VAL A 90 2.28 -1.73 6.66
N ASP A 91 3.37 -2.50 6.76
CA ASP A 91 4.72 -2.10 6.31
C ASP A 91 5.11 -2.94 5.08
N VAL A 92 4.86 -2.40 3.88
CA VAL A 92 5.26 -3.03 2.62
C VAL A 92 6.62 -2.48 2.21
N ARG A 93 7.65 -3.25 2.56
CA ARG A 93 8.97 -3.09 1.98
C ARG A 93 8.92 -3.61 0.55
N LEU A 94 8.74 -2.70 -0.39
CA LEU A 94 9.29 -2.90 -1.73
C LEU A 94 10.76 -3.19 -1.50
N TRP A 95 11.16 -4.44 -1.73
CA TRP A 95 12.56 -4.73 -1.96
C TRP A 95 12.88 -3.89 -3.19
N ALA A 96 13.45 -2.70 -2.98
CA ALA A 96 14.35 -2.10 -3.94
C ALA A 96 15.38 -3.18 -4.19
N GLU A 97 15.09 -3.98 -5.19
CA GLU A 97 15.96 -4.86 -5.92
C GLU A 97 17.18 -5.30 -5.07
N LEU A 98 17.19 -6.57 -4.66
CA LEU A 98 18.42 -7.36 -4.66
C LEU A 98 19.12 -7.39 -6.06
N GLY A 99 18.71 -6.52 -6.99
CA GLY A 99 19.42 -6.01 -8.13
C GLY A 99 20.02 -4.60 -7.91
N ARG A 100 20.46 -4.23 -6.70
CA ARG A 100 21.81 -3.65 -6.62
C ARG A 100 22.74 -4.69 -7.23
N THR A 101 22.87 -4.59 -8.54
CA THR A 101 24.12 -4.64 -9.28
C THR A 101 25.33 -4.63 -8.32
N ASN A 102 25.67 -5.80 -7.77
CA ASN A 102 26.98 -6.36 -8.02
C ASN A 102 26.87 -6.96 -9.44
N ASP A 103 26.62 -6.18 -10.48
CA ASP A 103 27.73 -5.69 -11.31
C ASP A 103 29.01 -5.39 -10.50
N TRP A 104 29.61 -6.48 -10.05
CA TRP A 104 31.00 -6.71 -10.39
C TRP A 104 30.94 -7.08 -11.89
N SER A 105 30.76 -6.10 -12.77
CA SER A 105 31.88 -5.80 -13.65
C SER A 105 33.14 -5.73 -12.81
N GLU A 106 33.74 -6.91 -12.58
CA GLU A 106 35.17 -7.03 -12.72
C GLU A 106 35.50 -6.55 -14.15
N ASP A 107 35.43 -5.22 -14.36
CA ASP A 107 36.33 -4.51 -15.25
C ASP A 107 37.71 -4.52 -14.55
N ASP A 108 38.19 -5.71 -14.20
CA ASP A 108 39.60 -6.01 -14.31
C ASP A 108 39.79 -6.41 -15.77
N ASP A 109 39.72 -5.40 -16.64
CA ASP A 109 40.49 -5.35 -17.88
C ASP A 109 41.99 -5.38 -17.48
N LEU A 110 42.43 -6.52 -16.94
CA LEU A 110 43.80 -6.94 -17.11
C LEU A 110 43.87 -7.47 -18.53
N ASN A 111 44.23 -6.58 -19.45
CA ASN A 111 44.94 -6.94 -20.67
C ASN A 111 46.14 -7.81 -20.28
N GLU A 112 45.94 -9.12 -20.15
CA GLU A 112 46.96 -10.10 -20.47
C GLU A 112 47.06 -10.11 -22.00
N ASP A 113 47.72 -9.07 -22.50
CA ASP A 113 48.27 -9.06 -23.84
C ASP A 113 49.28 -10.22 -23.87
N GLY A 114 48.79 -11.36 -24.33
CA GLY A 114 49.60 -12.49 -24.72
C GLY A 114 50.47 -12.09 -25.90
N GLU A 115 51.60 -11.47 -25.60
CA GLU A 115 52.77 -11.47 -26.48
C GLU A 115 53.66 -12.64 -26.06
N ASP A 116 53.33 -13.82 -26.61
CA ASP A 116 54.31 -14.88 -26.79
C ASP A 116 55.42 -14.35 -27.71
N GLU A 117 56.51 -13.81 -27.14
CA GLU A 117 57.76 -13.64 -27.89
C GLU A 117 58.36 -15.04 -28.14
N PRO A 118 58.55 -15.46 -29.40
CA PRO A 118 59.40 -16.61 -29.68
C PRO A 118 60.86 -16.20 -29.44
N LEU A 119 61.48 -16.79 -28.42
CA LEU A 119 62.93 -16.75 -28.27
C LEU A 119 63.55 -17.70 -29.31
N ASP A 120 63.87 -17.14 -30.48
CA ASP A 120 64.75 -17.76 -31.47
C ASP A 120 66.23 -17.52 -31.12
N GLU A 121 66.99 -18.64 -31.17
CA GLU A 121 68.45 -18.86 -31.21
C GLU A 121 69.33 -18.64 -29.95
#